data_AF-A0A7Y3A4A1-F1
#
_entry.id   AF-A0A7Y3A4A1-F1
#
_cell.length_a   1.000
_cell.length_b   1.000
_cell.length_c   1.000
_cell.angle_alpha   90.00
_cell.angle_beta   90.00
_cell.angle_gamma   90.00
#
_symmetry.space_group_name_H-M   'P 1'
#
loop_
_entity.id
_entity.type
_entity.pdbx_description
1 polymer ?
#
loop_
_entity_poly.entity_id
_entity_poly.type
_entity_poly.pdbx_seq_one_letter_code
_entity_poly.pdbx_strand_id
1 'polypeptide(L)' 'AYTPFFSNTIIDNKPTRVTRSTWEVKNAFMAGPFINYIIEDKLNDRLIVAEGFTFAPSVEKRNHMFELESIIRSIKIK' A
#
# COMPACT_ATOMS: atom_id res chain seq x y z
N ALA A 1 8.95 13.48 -7.10
CA ALA A 1 8.83 12.17 -6.44
C ALA A 1 9.40 12.15 -5.02
N TYR A 2 8.64 11.67 -4.03
CA TYR A 2 9.09 11.36 -2.67
C TYR A 2 9.96 10.09 -2.65
N THR A 3 10.98 10.04 -1.80
CA THR A 3 11.84 8.86 -1.65
C THR A 3 11.02 7.69 -1.06
N PRO A 4 10.90 6.55 -1.76
CA PRO A 4 10.14 5.42 -1.25
C PRO A 4 10.68 4.92 0.09
N PHE A 5 9.77 4.69 1.04
CA PHE A 5 10.08 4.03 2.30
C PHE A 5 9.72 2.56 2.22
N PHE A 6 10.66 1.70 2.60
CA PHE A 6 10.49 0.25 2.63
C PHE A 6 10.52 -0.25 4.07
N SER A 7 9.61 -1.18 4.39
CA SER A 7 9.64 -1.90 5.66
C SER A 7 9.11 -3.32 5.50
N ASN A 8 9.30 -4.14 6.53
CA ASN A 8 8.77 -5.50 6.58
C ASN A 8 7.73 -5.61 7.70
N THR A 9 6.75 -6.48 7.51
CA THR A 9 5.71 -6.80 8.49
C THR A 9 5.22 -8.23 8.30
N ILE A 10 4.22 -8.63 9.08
CA ILE A 10 3.54 -9.92 8.97
C ILE A 10 2.05 -9.63 8.84
N ILE A 11 1.41 -10.18 7.80
CA ILE A 11 -0.04 -10.19 7.64
C ILE A 11 -0.48 -11.65 7.60
N ASP A 12 -1.44 -12.01 8.44
CA ASP A 12 -2.00 -13.36 8.46
C ASP A 12 -0.93 -14.48 8.53
N ASN A 13 0.04 -14.29 9.42
CA ASN A 13 1.22 -15.15 9.62
C ASN A 13 2.13 -15.33 8.38
N LYS A 14 2.01 -14.47 7.38
CA LYS A 14 2.82 -14.51 6.15
C LYS A 14 3.79 -13.32 6.09
N PRO A 15 5.06 -13.54 5.75
CA PRO A 15 6.02 -12.45 5.53
C PRO A 15 5.49 -11.46 4.52
N THR A 16 5.58 -10.17 4.84
CA THR A 16 5.02 -9.12 4.00
C THR A 16 5.98 -7.95 3.87
N ARG A 17 6.22 -7.50 2.63
CA ARG A 17 7.03 -6.31 2.35
C ARG A 17 6.10 -5.13 2.13
N VAL A 18 6.42 -3.99 2.71
CA VAL A 18 5.63 -2.77 2.65
C VAL A 18 6.41 -1.69 1.94
N THR A 19 5.77 -1.01 1.00
CA THR A 19 6.31 0.17 0.32
C THR A 19 5.36 1.34 0.51
N ARG A 20 5.88 2.50 0.94
CA ARG A 20 5.12 3.76 1.02
C ARG A 20 5.83 4.79 0.18
N SER A 21 5.10 5.48 -0.69
CA SER A 21 5.64 6.65 -1.39
C SER A 21 4.52 7.52 -1.95
N THR A 22 4.86 8.42 -2.86
CA THR A 22 3.93 9.22 -3.65
C THR A 22 3.95 8.78 -5.11
N TRP A 23 2.78 8.68 -5.72
CA TRP A 23 2.66 8.58 -7.17
C TRP A 23 2.54 9.99 -7.77
N GLU A 24 2.98 10.14 -9.01
CA GLU A 24 2.86 11.37 -9.81
C GLU A 24 2.56 11.00 -11.26
N VAL A 25 1.66 11.73 -11.91
CA VAL A 25 1.38 11.54 -13.35
C VAL A 25 2.19 12.56 -14.14
N LYS A 26 3.06 12.07 -15.01
CA LYS A 26 3.88 12.94 -15.87
C LYS A 26 2.98 13.84 -16.73
N ASN A 27 3.28 15.13 -16.77
CA ASN A 27 2.52 16.16 -17.49
C ASN A 27 1.09 16.44 -16.97
N ALA A 28 0.76 15.99 -15.76
CA ALA A 28 -0.45 16.39 -15.05
C ALA A 28 -0.10 16.85 -13.63
N PHE A 29 -0.81 17.84 -13.09
CA PHE A 29 -0.67 18.26 -11.69
C PHE A 29 -1.37 17.27 -10.73
N MET A 30 -1.21 15.97 -10.98
CA MET A 30 -1.85 14.88 -10.22
C MET A 30 -0.77 14.08 -9.49
N ALA A 31 -0.88 14.06 -8.17
CA ALA A 31 -0.03 13.28 -7.29
C ALA A 31 -0.78 12.90 -6.02
N GLY A 32 -0.30 11.88 -5.33
CA GLY A 32 -0.89 11.44 -4.07
C GLY A 32 -0.05 10.38 -3.37
N PRO A 33 -0.34 10.10 -2.09
CA PRO A 33 0.29 9.00 -1.37
C PRO A 33 -0.25 7.65 -1.86
N PHE A 34 0.62 6.64 -1.81
CA PHE A 34 0.23 5.24 -1.91
C PHE A 34 0.92 4.39 -0.85
N ILE A 35 0.34 3.23 -0.59
CA ILE A 35 0.90 2.16 0.21
C ILE A 35 0.70 0.83 -0.51
N ASN A 36 1.74 0.01 -0.54
CA ASN A 36 1.75 -1.28 -1.22
C ASN A 36 2.24 -2.35 -0.24
N TYR A 37 1.57 -3.51 -0.23
CA TYR A 37 1.91 -4.69 0.55
C TYR A 37 2.09 -5.88 -0.40
N ILE A 38 3.23 -6.54 -0.32
CA ILE A 38 3.52 -7.79 -1.04
C ILE A 38 3.57 -8.89 0.01
N ILE A 39 2.51 -9.71 0.05
CA ILE A 39 2.36 -10.83 0.99
C ILE A 39 2.82 -12.12 0.31
N GLU A 40 3.78 -12.80 0.93
CA GLU A 40 4.33 -14.06 0.44
C GLU A 40 3.48 -15.25 0.88
N ASP A 41 2.61 -15.75 0.00
CA ASP A 41 1.77 -16.92 0.26
C ASP A 41 2.42 -18.20 -0.29
N LYS A 42 3.41 -18.69 0.45
CA LYS A 42 4.25 -19.83 0.04
C LYS A 42 3.49 -21.15 -0.09
N LEU A 43 2.40 -21.34 0.66
CA LEU A 43 1.59 -22.56 0.59
C LEU A 43 0.91 -22.71 -0.78
N ASN A 44 0.53 -21.58 -1.39
CA ASN A 44 -0.15 -21.53 -2.68
C ASN A 44 0.78 -21.06 -3.82
N ASP A 45 2.10 -20.98 -3.58
CA ASP A 45 3.13 -20.53 -4.53
C ASP A 45 2.75 -19.21 -5.26
N ARG A 46 2.30 -18.20 -4.51
CA ARG A 46 1.87 -16.91 -5.08
C ARG A 46 2.30 -15.72 -4.25
N LEU A 47 2.36 -14.57 -4.92
CA LEU A 47 2.46 -13.26 -4.28
C LEU A 47 1.11 -12.56 -4.32
N ILE A 48 0.64 -12.07 -3.18
CA ILE A 48 -0.55 -11.24 -3.11
C ILE A 48 -0.08 -9.80 -2.97
N VAL A 49 -0.36 -8.98 -3.98
CA VAL A 49 -0.02 -7.56 -4.01
C VAL A 49 -1.28 -6.76 -3.73
N ALA A 50 -1.31 -6.08 -2.58
CA ALA A 50 -2.39 -5.19 -2.19
C ALA A 50 -1.89 -3.75 -2.22
N GLU A 51 -2.53 -2.90 -3.02
CA GLU A 51 -2.15 -1.49 -3.17
C GLU A 51 -3.34 -0.58 -2.86
N GLY A 52 -3.08 0.42 -2.02
CA GLY A 52 -4.00 1.51 -1.75
C GLY A 52 -3.36 2.83 -2.11
N PHE A 53 -4.04 3.63 -2.92
CA PHE A 53 -3.63 5.00 -3.23
C PHE A 53 -4.84 5.92 -3.09
N THR A 54 -4.58 7.18 -2.74
CA THR A 54 -5.63 8.20 -2.60
C THR A 54 -5.42 9.30 -3.61
N PHE A 55 -6.43 9.59 -4.42
CA PHE A 55 -6.55 10.81 -5.19
C PHE A 55 -7.65 11.68 -4.60
N ALA A 56 -7.27 12.69 -3.83
CA ALA A 56 -8.21 13.56 -3.14
C ALA A 56 -7.68 15.02 -3.16
N PRO A 57 -7.83 15.73 -4.30
CA PRO A 57 -7.49 17.14 -4.36
C PRO A 57 -8.41 17.91 -3.41
N SER A 58 -7.85 18.88 -2.67
CA SER A 58 -8.57 19.74 -1.71
C SER A 58 -8.97 19.14 -0.36
N VAL A 59 -8.58 17.91 -0.04
CA VAL A 59 -8.80 17.32 1.30
C VAL A 59 -7.53 16.68 1.89
N GLU A 60 -7.51 16.59 3.22
CA GLU A 60 -6.48 15.90 3.99
C GLU A 60 -6.52 14.40 3.74
N LYS A 61 -5.38 13.82 3.35
CA LYS A 61 -5.30 12.42 2.87
C LYS A 61 -4.94 11.43 3.97
N ARG A 62 -4.54 11.91 5.16
CA ARG A 62 -4.07 11.07 6.27
C ARG A 62 -5.09 10.02 6.68
N ASN A 63 -6.36 10.41 6.82
CA ASN A 63 -7.43 9.49 7.25
C ASN A 63 -7.73 8.44 6.18
N HIS A 64 -7.77 8.83 4.90
CA HIS A 64 -7.91 7.87 3.79
C HIS A 64 -6.76 6.87 3.74
N MET A 65 -5.52 7.33 3.94
CA MET A 65 -4.37 6.42 3.98
C MET A 65 -4.42 5.48 5.18
N PHE A 66 -4.89 5.95 6.33
CA PHE A 66 -5.07 5.11 7.51
C PHE A 66 -6.17 4.05 7.30
N GLU A 67 -7.27 4.42 6.66
CA GLU A 67 -8.35 3.51 6.30
C GLU A 67 -7.88 2.45 5.30
N LEU A 68 -7.20 2.85 4.22
CA LEU A 68 -6.62 1.94 3.24
C LEU A 68 -5.63 0.96 3.88
N GLU A 69 -4.75 1.46 4.76
CA GLU A 69 -3.83 0.61 5.51
C GLU A 69 -4.59 -0.38 6.40
N SER A 70 -5.68 0.06 7.05
CA SER A 70 -6.51 -0.81 7.91
C SER A 70 -7.19 -1.91 7.10
N ILE A 71 -7.70 -1.60 5.91
CA ILE A 71 -8.28 -2.57 4.98
C ILE A 71 -7.23 -3.62 4.58
N ILE A 72 -6.05 -3.19 4.14
CA ILE A 72 -4.98 -4.12 3.71
C ILE A 72 -4.52 -5.00 4.88
N ARG A 73 -4.35 -4.45 6.08
CA ARG A 73 -3.97 -5.22 7.27
C ARG A 73 -5.02 -6.24 7.72
N SER A 74 -6.28 -6.06 7.30
CA SER A 74 -7.38 -6.97 7.62
C SER A 74 -7.47 -8.19 6.69
N ILE A 75 -6.61 -8.28 5.66
CA ILE A 75 -6.58 -9.39 4.71
C ILE A 75 -6.34 -10.72 5.45
N LYS A 76 -7.19 -11.71 5.13
CA LYS A 76 -7.06 -13.10 5.58
C LYS A 76 -6.86 -14.00 4.37
N ILE A 77 -5.86 -14.87 4.40
CA ILE A 77 -5.45 -15.70 3.27
C ILE A 77 -5.63 -17.16 3.67
N LYS A 78 -6.57 -17.81 2.99
CA LYS A 78 -6.82 -19.25 3.11
C LYS A 78 -5.93 -20.04 2.16
#